data_AF-A0A8C5YT72-F1
#
_entry.id   AF-A0A8C5YT72-F1
#
_cell.length_a   1.000
_cell.length_b   1.000
_cell.length_c   1.000
_cell.angle_alpha   90.00
_cell.angle_beta   90.00
_cell.angle_gamma   90.00
#
_symmetry.space_group_name_H-M   'P 1'
#
loop_
_entity.id
_entity.type
_entity.pdbx_description
1 polymer ?
#
loop_
_entity_poly.entity_id
_entity_poly.type
_entity_poly.pdbx_seq_one_letter_code
_entity_poly.pdbx_strand_id
1 'polypeptide(L)'
;LQNSSMMKKTLKCIRWSLPEMASRGVRACVASQSLLCSRQDEHEKKERLTYFQNLLDAFTSLLVLLTTANNPDVMIPAYSENRAYAIFFIVFTLIGSLFLMNLLTAIIYNQFRGYLMKSLQTSLFRRRLGTRAAYEVLLLTGGFPSHRVGVMPQDFLQVLEKAQLSSSQKQAVMEKVRSLDGVLLSADEFQKIFSEVDRGVVREHPPRPCYRSPLLQSAQFLFGHRYFDYLGNCITLANLVSICVFLVLDEDVAPSDRDNFVLGVLNCVFIMYYLLELLLKVFALGPWGYLSYPENLFDGLVTLALLVLEILMLAVYGFPYRGWYPEMRGLLSLWDMMRLVNILIVFRFLRIIPNMKLMAVVASTILGLVQNLRAFGGILVVVYYVFAILGINLFQGAIVAPGNDSLAHDNGSAPCGSFEQLEYWANNFDDFAAALITLWNVMVVNNWQVFLEAYERYAGRWSLVYFVLWWLVSSVIWVNLFLALLLENFLYRWDPRSHERHLSGMQLTAELIFRDILEEPKEEELMHRLRNHPHVRLCR
;
A
#
# COMPACT_ATOMS: atom_id res chain seq x y z
N LEU A 1 -17.24 -6.72 -5.76
CA LEU A 1 -16.84 -6.22 -7.10
C LEU A 1 -17.85 -5.25 -7.74
N GLN A 2 -19.17 -5.44 -7.58
CA GLN A 2 -20.18 -4.68 -8.34
C GLN A 2 -20.26 -3.18 -7.97
N ASN A 3 -19.90 -2.81 -6.74
CA ASN A 3 -19.96 -1.44 -6.22
C ASN A 3 -18.74 -0.56 -6.55
N SER A 4 -17.61 -1.15 -6.98
CA SER A 4 -16.39 -0.38 -7.29
C SER A 4 -16.20 -0.21 -8.79
N SER A 5 -16.37 1.01 -9.28
CA SER A 5 -16.12 1.38 -10.68
C SER A 5 -14.65 1.24 -11.05
N MET A 6 -13.74 1.50 -10.10
CA MET A 6 -12.29 1.37 -10.29
C MET A 6 -11.88 -0.10 -10.47
N MET A 7 -12.41 -1.02 -9.66
CA MET A 7 -12.10 -2.45 -9.83
C MET A 7 -12.57 -2.99 -11.18
N LYS A 8 -13.77 -2.61 -11.64
CA LYS A 8 -14.29 -3.01 -12.97
C LYS A 8 -13.38 -2.53 -14.09
N LYS A 9 -12.88 -1.31 -13.98
CA LYS A 9 -11.93 -0.72 -14.93
C LYS A 9 -10.63 -1.52 -14.96
N THR A 10 -10.02 -1.77 -13.80
CA THR A 10 -8.78 -2.54 -13.69
C THR A 10 -8.91 -3.97 -14.20
N LEU A 11 -10.01 -4.66 -13.87
CA LEU A 11 -10.25 -6.03 -14.32
C LEU A 11 -10.47 -6.10 -15.84
N LYS A 12 -11.07 -5.06 -16.41
CA LYS A 12 -11.11 -4.88 -17.86
C LYS A 12 -9.69 -4.71 -18.42
N CYS A 13 -8.79 -3.95 -17.81
CA CYS A 13 -7.38 -3.85 -18.25
C CYS A 13 -6.72 -5.23 -18.34
N ILE A 14 -6.82 -6.02 -17.26
CA ILE A 14 -6.19 -7.34 -17.15
C ILE A 14 -6.74 -8.26 -18.25
N ARG A 15 -8.05 -8.18 -18.54
CA ARG A 15 -8.68 -8.93 -19.64
C ARG A 15 -8.12 -8.57 -21.01
N TRP A 16 -7.77 -7.31 -21.26
CA TRP A 16 -7.19 -6.88 -22.54
C TRP A 16 -5.71 -7.25 -22.67
N SER A 17 -4.97 -7.36 -21.57
CA SER A 17 -3.56 -7.80 -21.59
C SER A 17 -3.39 -9.32 -21.66
N LEU A 18 -4.37 -10.09 -21.17
CA LEU A 18 -4.36 -11.56 -21.13
C LEU A 18 -4.03 -12.26 -22.46
N PRO A 19 -4.58 -11.87 -23.64
CA PRO A 19 -4.29 -12.54 -24.91
C PRO A 19 -2.82 -12.38 -25.35
N GLU A 20 -2.24 -11.20 -25.15
CA GLU A 20 -0.83 -10.95 -25.49
C GLU A 20 0.11 -11.69 -24.53
N MET A 21 -0.23 -11.69 -23.24
CA MET A 21 0.47 -12.46 -22.20
C MET A 21 0.43 -13.96 -22.50
N ALA A 22 -0.72 -14.49 -22.91
CA ALA A 22 -0.86 -15.89 -23.31
C ALA A 22 0.00 -16.21 -24.53
N SER A 23 -0.02 -15.38 -25.59
CA SER A 23 0.76 -15.68 -26.80
C SER A 23 2.29 -15.64 -26.57
N ARG A 24 2.78 -14.81 -25.64
CA ARG A 24 4.22 -14.63 -25.40
C ARG A 24 4.74 -15.50 -24.26
N GLY A 25 3.95 -15.69 -23.20
CA GLY A 25 4.24 -16.64 -22.13
C GLY A 25 4.28 -18.08 -22.64
N VAL A 26 3.36 -18.46 -23.55
CA VAL A 26 3.42 -19.77 -24.22
C VAL A 26 4.66 -19.89 -25.09
N ARG A 27 5.08 -18.84 -25.82
CA ARG A 27 6.33 -18.85 -26.59
C ARG A 27 7.58 -18.98 -25.71
N ALA A 28 7.60 -18.34 -24.54
CA ALA A 28 8.67 -18.49 -23.57
C ALA A 28 8.76 -19.92 -23.02
N CYS A 29 7.62 -20.52 -22.66
CA CYS A 29 7.57 -21.93 -22.22
C CYS A 29 7.90 -22.93 -23.34
N VAL A 30 7.50 -22.67 -24.58
CA VAL A 30 7.79 -23.55 -25.73
C VAL A 30 9.25 -23.42 -26.18
N ALA A 31 9.86 -22.23 -26.06
CA ALA A 31 11.27 -22.03 -26.37
C ALA A 31 12.20 -22.72 -25.36
N SER A 32 11.85 -22.72 -24.07
CA SER A 32 12.60 -23.48 -23.06
C SER A 32 12.44 -25.00 -23.23
N GLN A 33 11.26 -25.47 -23.63
CA GLN A 33 11.01 -26.90 -23.96
C GLN A 33 11.82 -27.37 -25.18
N SER A 34 12.00 -26.52 -26.19
CA SER A 34 12.69 -26.88 -27.44
C SER A 34 14.21 -26.99 -27.28
N LEU A 35 14.80 -26.26 -26.32
CA LEU A 35 16.25 -26.26 -26.09
C LEU A 35 16.73 -27.45 -25.24
N LEU A 36 15.87 -28.01 -24.38
CA LEU A 36 16.22 -29.12 -23.48
C LEU A 36 16.06 -30.50 -24.15
N CYS A 37 15.10 -30.63 -25.07
CA CYS A 37 14.84 -31.92 -25.75
C CYS A 37 15.85 -32.25 -26.87
N SER A 38 16.81 -31.36 -27.23
CA SER A 38 17.68 -31.57 -28.39
C SER A 38 19.09 -32.07 -28.08
N ARG A 39 19.45 -32.35 -26.82
CA ARG A 39 20.78 -32.89 -26.48
C ARG A 39 20.64 -34.06 -25.51
N GLN A 40 20.41 -35.21 -26.11
CA GLN A 40 20.14 -36.48 -25.46
C GLN A 40 21.37 -37.37 -25.68
N ASP A 41 22.41 -37.19 -24.87
CA ASP A 41 23.60 -38.04 -24.85
C ASP A 41 23.65 -38.85 -23.55
N GLU A 42 23.86 -40.16 -23.71
CA GLU A 42 23.57 -41.28 -22.80
C GLU A 42 24.46 -41.40 -21.54
N HIS A 43 25.28 -40.42 -21.15
CA HIS A 43 26.43 -40.69 -20.27
C HIS A 43 26.56 -40.01 -18.90
N GLU A 44 25.56 -39.28 -18.38
CA GLU A 44 25.67 -38.64 -17.05
C GLU A 44 24.63 -39.13 -16.03
N LYS A 45 25.09 -39.96 -15.10
CA LYS A 45 24.24 -40.75 -14.18
C LYS A 45 23.81 -40.03 -12.90
N LYS A 46 24.37 -38.89 -12.47
CA LYS A 46 24.02 -38.25 -11.18
C LYS A 46 23.00 -37.12 -11.25
N GLU A 47 23.08 -36.25 -12.25
CA GLU A 47 22.14 -35.12 -12.40
C GLU A 47 20.74 -35.59 -12.80
N ARG A 48 20.69 -36.61 -13.66
CA ARG A 48 19.45 -37.32 -14.04
C ARG A 48 18.74 -37.95 -12.84
N LEU A 49 19.44 -38.26 -11.75
CA LEU A 49 18.88 -39.00 -10.61
C LEU A 49 18.07 -38.14 -9.64
N THR A 50 18.16 -36.80 -9.66
CA THR A 50 17.45 -35.99 -8.64
C THR A 50 16.48 -34.99 -9.24
N TYR A 51 16.90 -34.19 -10.23
CA TYR A 51 16.08 -33.09 -10.76
C TYR A 51 15.57 -33.33 -12.19
N PHE A 52 16.26 -34.15 -12.98
CA PHE A 52 15.99 -34.36 -14.41
C PHE A 52 15.64 -35.82 -14.75
N GLN A 53 14.92 -36.50 -13.85
CA GLN A 53 14.50 -37.89 -14.05
C GLN A 53 13.48 -38.02 -15.20
N ASN A 54 12.42 -37.20 -15.14
CA ASN A 54 11.32 -37.20 -16.10
C ASN A 54 11.14 -35.80 -16.69
N LEU A 55 10.47 -35.72 -17.85
CA LEU A 55 10.19 -34.45 -18.51
C LEU A 55 9.37 -33.48 -17.63
N LEU A 56 8.45 -34.01 -16.82
CA LEU A 56 7.65 -33.21 -15.89
C LEU A 56 8.50 -32.67 -14.72
N ASP A 57 9.35 -33.52 -14.14
CA ASP A 57 10.23 -33.16 -13.02
C ASP A 57 11.33 -32.17 -13.46
N ALA A 58 11.83 -32.33 -14.69
CA ALA A 58 12.70 -31.37 -15.35
C ALA A 58 11.99 -30.02 -15.58
N PHE A 59 10.73 -30.06 -15.99
CA PHE A 59 9.93 -28.85 -16.20
C PHE A 59 9.66 -28.11 -14.89
N THR A 60 9.27 -28.79 -13.82
CA THR A 60 9.09 -28.17 -12.50
C THR A 60 10.40 -27.63 -11.96
N SER A 61 11.51 -28.38 -12.06
CA SER A 61 12.83 -27.92 -11.62
C SER A 61 13.29 -26.66 -12.35
N LEU A 62 13.08 -26.57 -13.67
CA LEU A 62 13.40 -25.37 -14.46
C LEU A 62 12.43 -24.22 -14.22
N LEU A 63 11.15 -24.51 -13.93
CA LEU A 63 10.17 -23.49 -13.56
C LEU A 63 10.51 -22.85 -12.21
N VAL A 64 10.92 -23.65 -11.23
CA VAL A 64 11.41 -23.17 -9.93
C VAL A 64 12.74 -22.41 -10.09
N LEU A 65 13.59 -22.83 -11.03
CA LEU A 65 14.81 -22.10 -11.37
C LEU A 65 14.53 -20.76 -12.08
N LEU A 66 13.47 -20.67 -12.88
CA LEU A 66 13.04 -19.41 -13.50
C LEU A 66 12.75 -18.34 -12.43
N THR A 67 12.28 -18.78 -11.25
CA THR A 67 12.07 -17.92 -10.08
C THR A 67 13.26 -17.86 -9.13
N THR A 68 14.38 -18.49 -9.48
CA THR A 68 15.64 -18.56 -8.71
C THR A 68 15.50 -19.15 -7.31
N ALA A 69 14.46 -19.95 -7.04
CA ALA A 69 14.18 -20.47 -5.70
C ALA A 69 15.07 -21.68 -5.31
N ASN A 70 15.48 -22.49 -6.29
CA ASN A 70 16.37 -23.65 -6.12
C ASN A 70 17.82 -23.37 -6.59
N ASN A 71 18.21 -22.11 -6.71
CA ASN A 71 19.60 -21.73 -7.00
C ASN A 71 20.34 -21.55 -5.66
N PRO A 72 21.42 -22.29 -5.34
CA PRO A 72 22.26 -23.10 -6.24
C PRO A 72 21.90 -24.60 -6.36
N ASP A 73 21.02 -25.14 -5.54
CA ASP A 73 20.78 -26.57 -5.35
C ASP A 73 20.62 -27.38 -6.64
N VAL A 74 19.86 -26.88 -7.61
CA VAL A 74 19.61 -27.58 -8.89
C VAL A 74 20.87 -27.75 -9.75
N MET A 75 21.85 -26.84 -9.62
CA MET A 75 23.06 -26.86 -10.45
C MET A 75 24.19 -27.70 -9.82
N ILE A 76 24.20 -27.88 -8.50
CA ILE A 76 25.34 -28.46 -7.78
C ILE A 76 25.73 -29.84 -8.31
N PRO A 77 24.81 -30.79 -8.55
CA PRO A 77 25.17 -32.11 -9.09
C PRO A 77 25.90 -32.01 -10.44
N ALA A 78 25.36 -31.21 -11.36
CA ALA A 78 25.95 -30.97 -12.68
C ALA A 78 27.34 -30.31 -12.58
N TYR A 79 27.42 -29.24 -11.79
CA TYR A 79 28.61 -28.44 -11.60
C TYR A 79 29.76 -29.23 -10.95
N SER A 80 29.42 -30.18 -10.08
CA SER A 80 30.40 -31.06 -9.42
C SER A 80 31.05 -32.06 -10.39
N GLU A 81 30.32 -32.48 -11.43
CA GLU A 81 30.84 -33.36 -12.49
C GLU A 81 31.66 -32.57 -13.51
N ASN A 82 31.12 -31.43 -14.00
CA ASN A 82 31.85 -30.54 -14.89
C ASN A 82 31.49 -29.07 -14.67
N ARG A 83 32.52 -28.24 -14.43
CA ARG A 83 32.37 -26.79 -14.24
C ARG A 83 31.74 -26.10 -15.45
N ALA A 84 31.83 -26.67 -16.64
CA ALA A 84 31.22 -26.12 -17.85
C ALA A 84 29.69 -26.08 -17.80
N TYR A 85 29.03 -26.98 -17.04
CA TYR A 85 27.56 -26.99 -16.94
C TYR A 85 26.99 -25.77 -16.21
N ALA A 86 27.79 -25.06 -15.40
CA ALA A 86 27.37 -23.77 -14.83
C ALA A 86 26.97 -22.76 -15.91
N ILE A 87 27.58 -22.82 -17.10
CA ILE A 87 27.25 -21.91 -18.22
C ILE A 87 25.79 -22.06 -18.61
N PHE A 88 25.25 -23.29 -18.64
CA PHE A 88 23.85 -23.53 -18.96
C PHE A 88 22.92 -22.83 -17.96
N PHE A 89 23.11 -23.07 -16.65
CA PHE A 89 22.26 -22.50 -15.59
C PHE A 89 22.37 -20.97 -15.51
N ILE A 90 23.57 -20.41 -15.73
CA ILE A 90 23.79 -18.95 -15.78
C ILE A 90 23.04 -18.34 -16.97
N VAL A 91 23.19 -18.91 -18.18
CA VAL A 91 22.51 -18.42 -19.38
C VAL A 91 21.00 -18.56 -19.25
N PHE A 92 20.51 -19.69 -18.73
CA PHE A 92 19.10 -19.90 -18.47
C PHE A 92 18.53 -18.85 -17.51
N THR A 93 19.22 -18.58 -16.39
CA THR A 93 18.76 -17.60 -15.40
C THR A 93 18.80 -16.17 -15.95
N LEU A 94 19.82 -15.83 -16.73
CA LEU A 94 19.95 -14.51 -17.35
C LEU A 94 18.85 -14.26 -18.39
N ILE A 95 18.56 -15.24 -19.24
CA ILE A 95 17.48 -15.11 -20.24
C ILE A 95 16.11 -15.20 -19.57
N GLY A 96 15.91 -16.18 -18.68
CA GLY A 96 14.64 -16.44 -18.03
C GLY A 96 14.25 -15.35 -17.04
N SER A 97 14.99 -15.23 -15.95
CA SER A 97 14.66 -14.31 -14.87
C SER A 97 14.90 -12.85 -15.27
N LEU A 98 16.09 -12.52 -15.79
CA LEU A 98 16.42 -11.11 -16.03
C LEU A 98 15.80 -10.54 -17.31
N PHE A 99 15.72 -11.31 -18.40
CA PHE A 99 15.15 -10.79 -19.65
C PHE A 99 13.64 -11.03 -19.74
N LEU A 100 13.18 -12.29 -19.64
CA LEU A 100 11.77 -12.61 -19.87
C LEU A 100 10.85 -12.06 -18.76
N MET A 101 11.19 -12.22 -17.48
CA MET A 101 10.33 -11.72 -16.40
C MET A 101 10.25 -10.19 -16.40
N ASN A 102 11.37 -9.49 -16.57
CA ASN A 102 11.36 -8.02 -16.67
C ASN A 102 10.68 -7.50 -17.94
N LEU A 103 10.82 -8.21 -19.08
CA LEU A 103 10.08 -7.88 -20.30
C LEU A 103 8.57 -8.02 -20.07
N LEU A 104 8.15 -9.06 -19.36
CA LEU A 104 6.75 -9.26 -19.00
C LEU A 104 6.25 -8.12 -18.10
N THR A 105 7.04 -7.69 -17.12
CA THR A 105 6.75 -6.50 -16.30
C THR A 105 6.55 -5.26 -17.16
N ALA A 106 7.44 -5.02 -18.13
CA ALA A 106 7.35 -3.87 -19.04
C ALA A 106 6.10 -3.92 -19.93
N ILE A 107 5.70 -5.10 -20.41
CA ILE A 107 4.48 -5.28 -21.21
C ILE A 107 3.25 -4.98 -20.35
N ILE A 108 3.17 -5.55 -19.14
CA ILE A 108 2.07 -5.31 -18.20
C ILE A 108 1.97 -3.82 -17.88
N TYR A 109 3.10 -3.16 -17.60
CA TYR A 109 3.17 -1.73 -17.35
C TYR A 109 2.63 -0.91 -18.53
N ASN A 110 3.12 -1.16 -19.76
CA ASN A 110 2.70 -0.39 -20.94
C ASN A 110 1.20 -0.53 -21.22
N GLN A 111 0.67 -1.74 -21.14
CA GLN A 111 -0.77 -1.99 -21.35
C GLN A 111 -1.62 -1.34 -20.26
N PHE A 112 -1.19 -1.47 -19.01
CA PHE A 112 -1.89 -0.88 -17.88
C PHE A 112 -1.89 0.66 -17.95
N ARG A 113 -0.74 1.27 -18.26
CA ARG A 113 -0.59 2.72 -18.42
C ARG A 113 -1.47 3.26 -19.55
N GLY A 114 -1.46 2.60 -20.71
CA GLY A 114 -2.30 2.99 -21.84
C GLY A 114 -3.80 2.98 -21.49
N TYR A 115 -4.25 1.98 -20.73
CA TYR A 115 -5.62 1.95 -20.24
C TYR A 115 -5.91 3.04 -19.20
N LEU A 116 -5.02 3.23 -18.22
CA LEU A 116 -5.22 4.22 -17.16
C LEU A 116 -5.43 5.61 -17.78
N MET A 117 -4.61 5.98 -18.77
CA MET A 117 -4.77 7.21 -19.55
C MET A 117 -6.13 7.29 -20.22
N LYS A 118 -6.53 6.24 -20.95
CA LYS A 118 -7.84 6.21 -21.62
C LYS A 118 -9.02 6.33 -20.64
N SER A 119 -8.91 5.71 -19.48
CA SER A 119 -9.94 5.78 -18.42
C SER A 119 -10.05 7.19 -17.83
N LEU A 120 -8.92 7.85 -17.60
CA LEU A 120 -8.87 9.22 -17.09
C LEU A 120 -9.35 10.22 -18.14
N GLN A 121 -8.95 10.06 -19.41
CA GLN A 121 -9.44 10.85 -20.52
C GLN A 121 -10.96 10.70 -20.69
N THR A 122 -11.49 9.48 -20.53
CA THR A 122 -12.95 9.25 -20.55
C THR A 122 -13.65 9.91 -19.36
N SER A 123 -13.01 9.96 -18.18
CA SER A 123 -13.54 10.63 -16.99
C SER A 123 -13.64 12.15 -17.22
N LEU A 124 -12.52 12.76 -17.64
CA LEU A 124 -12.47 14.17 -18.00
C LEU A 124 -13.47 14.51 -19.11
N PHE A 125 -13.53 13.68 -20.15
CA PHE A 125 -14.48 13.87 -21.26
C PHE A 125 -15.93 13.89 -20.76
N ARG A 126 -16.32 12.93 -19.92
CA ARG A 126 -17.68 12.88 -19.35
C ARG A 126 -17.98 14.11 -18.50
N ARG A 127 -16.99 14.58 -17.73
CA ARG A 127 -17.12 15.77 -16.90
C ARG A 127 -17.30 17.03 -17.76
N ARG A 128 -16.45 17.23 -18.76
CA ARG A 128 -16.53 18.35 -19.72
C ARG A 128 -17.84 18.34 -20.51
N LEU A 129 -18.28 17.15 -20.94
CA LEU A 129 -19.56 16.99 -21.60
C LEU A 129 -20.73 17.34 -20.68
N GLY A 130 -20.69 16.92 -19.40
CA GLY A 130 -21.70 17.23 -18.41
C GLY A 130 -21.78 18.73 -18.08
N THR A 131 -20.63 19.40 -17.88
CA THR A 131 -20.61 20.84 -17.65
C THR A 131 -21.08 21.62 -18.86
N ARG A 132 -20.71 21.18 -20.08
CA ARG A 132 -21.21 21.80 -21.31
C ARG A 132 -22.72 21.59 -21.49
N ALA A 133 -23.23 20.40 -21.21
CA ALA A 133 -24.68 20.12 -21.25
C ALA A 133 -25.45 21.06 -20.30
N ALA A 134 -24.93 21.24 -19.08
CA ALA A 134 -25.55 22.13 -18.09
C ALA A 134 -25.56 23.58 -18.58
N TYR A 135 -24.47 24.04 -19.21
CA TYR A 135 -24.40 25.39 -19.80
C TYR A 135 -25.47 25.62 -20.86
N GLU A 136 -25.60 24.69 -21.82
CA GLU A 136 -26.59 24.82 -22.91
C GLU A 136 -28.03 24.81 -22.38
N VAL A 137 -28.34 23.99 -21.38
CA VAL A 137 -29.68 23.96 -20.76
C VAL A 137 -29.97 25.26 -20.00
N LEU A 138 -28.98 25.82 -19.30
CA LEU A 138 -29.14 27.10 -18.61
C LEU A 138 -29.32 28.25 -19.59
N LEU A 139 -28.62 28.22 -20.73
CA LEU A 139 -28.79 29.20 -21.79
C LEU A 139 -30.23 29.21 -22.34
N LEU A 140 -30.85 28.04 -22.51
CA LEU A 140 -32.23 27.89 -22.98
C LEU A 140 -33.27 28.36 -21.95
N THR A 141 -32.97 28.26 -20.66
CA THR A 141 -33.89 28.65 -19.58
C THR A 141 -33.96 30.17 -19.40
N GLY A 142 -32.91 30.90 -19.82
CA GLY A 142 -32.76 32.34 -19.64
C GLY A 142 -33.62 33.24 -20.54
N GLY A 143 -34.39 32.71 -21.50
CA GLY A 143 -35.47 33.43 -22.18
C GLY A 143 -35.10 34.71 -22.97
N PHE A 144 -33.83 34.95 -23.33
CA PHE A 144 -33.43 36.15 -24.07
C PHE A 144 -33.37 35.92 -25.60
N PRO A 145 -33.82 36.89 -26.42
CA PRO A 145 -33.69 36.84 -27.87
C PRO A 145 -32.23 37.08 -28.30
N SER A 146 -31.67 36.08 -28.99
CA SER A 146 -30.70 36.10 -30.11
C SER A 146 -29.44 37.00 -30.10
N HIS A 147 -29.16 37.83 -29.09
CA HIS A 147 -28.00 38.75 -29.11
C HIS A 147 -27.13 38.76 -27.85
N ARG A 148 -27.44 37.94 -26.84
CA ARG A 148 -26.59 37.77 -25.65
C ARG A 148 -26.27 36.30 -25.43
N VAL A 149 -25.06 35.88 -25.77
CA VAL A 149 -24.57 34.51 -25.55
C VAL A 149 -23.96 34.46 -24.14
N GLY A 150 -24.71 33.93 -23.18
CA GLY A 150 -24.16 33.65 -21.86
C GLY A 150 -25.21 33.33 -20.81
N VAL A 151 -24.75 32.72 -19.71
CA VAL A 151 -25.59 32.33 -18.58
C VAL A 151 -25.56 33.42 -17.52
N MET A 152 -26.73 33.76 -16.95
CA MET A 152 -26.80 34.71 -15.84
C MET A 152 -26.22 34.08 -14.56
N PRO A 153 -25.35 34.78 -13.81
CA PRO A 153 -24.79 34.28 -12.56
C PRO A 153 -25.85 33.86 -11.52
N GLN A 154 -27.01 34.52 -11.51
CA GLN A 154 -28.09 34.26 -10.57
C GLN A 154 -28.73 32.87 -10.78
N ASP A 155 -29.00 32.50 -12.03
CA ASP A 155 -29.54 31.17 -12.37
C ASP A 155 -28.56 30.07 -11.99
N PHE A 156 -27.27 30.32 -12.20
CA PHE A 156 -26.22 29.39 -11.82
C PHE A 156 -26.11 29.22 -10.29
N LEU A 157 -26.24 30.31 -9.51
CA LEU A 157 -26.24 30.26 -8.05
C LEU A 157 -27.41 29.43 -7.50
N GLN A 158 -28.61 29.50 -8.09
CA GLN A 158 -29.76 28.69 -7.68
C GLN A 158 -29.51 27.18 -7.90
N VAL A 159 -28.84 26.82 -8.99
CA VAL A 159 -28.45 25.43 -9.27
C VAL A 159 -27.38 24.96 -8.29
N LEU A 160 -26.35 25.78 -8.05
CA LEU A 160 -25.29 25.49 -7.09
C LEU A 160 -25.84 25.30 -5.67
N GLU A 161 -26.89 26.04 -5.30
CA GLU A 161 -27.54 25.89 -4.00
C GLU A 161 -28.18 24.51 -3.82
N LYS A 162 -28.74 23.94 -4.88
CA LYS A 162 -29.36 22.60 -4.88
C LYS A 162 -28.35 21.47 -5.09
N ALA A 163 -27.13 21.78 -5.55
CA ALA A 163 -26.10 20.78 -5.80
C ALA A 163 -25.51 20.20 -4.50
N GLN A 164 -25.28 18.88 -4.49
CA GLN A 164 -24.57 18.18 -3.42
C GLN A 164 -23.05 18.36 -3.59
N LEU A 165 -22.51 19.42 -2.99
CA LEU A 165 -21.08 19.72 -2.92
C LEU A 165 -20.67 19.84 -1.45
N SER A 166 -19.38 19.63 -1.16
CA SER A 166 -18.86 19.94 0.17
C SER A 166 -19.03 21.44 0.47
N SER A 167 -19.32 21.78 1.73
CA SER A 167 -19.65 23.16 2.13
C SER A 167 -18.59 24.18 1.70
N SER A 168 -17.32 23.82 1.82
CA SER A 168 -16.19 24.68 1.45
C SER A 168 -16.04 24.86 -0.06
N GLN A 169 -16.15 23.79 -0.85
CA GLN A 169 -16.12 23.89 -2.31
C GLN A 169 -17.29 24.71 -2.84
N LYS A 170 -18.47 24.53 -2.24
CA LYS A 170 -19.67 25.28 -2.58
C LYS A 170 -19.50 26.77 -2.32
N GLN A 171 -18.94 27.15 -1.17
CA GLN A 171 -18.64 28.54 -0.84
C GLN A 171 -17.63 29.17 -1.79
N ALA A 172 -16.51 28.49 -2.08
CA ALA A 172 -15.48 29.00 -2.99
C ALA A 172 -16.02 29.25 -4.41
N VAL A 173 -16.84 28.32 -4.93
CA VAL A 173 -17.48 28.49 -6.24
C VAL A 173 -18.50 29.64 -6.21
N MET A 174 -19.31 29.74 -5.15
CA MET A 174 -20.29 30.82 -5.01
C MET A 174 -19.62 32.20 -4.92
N GLU A 175 -18.53 32.33 -4.19
CA GLU A 175 -17.75 33.57 -4.09
C GLU A 175 -17.16 33.96 -5.45
N LYS A 176 -16.58 33.00 -6.17
CA LYS A 176 -16.03 33.25 -7.51
C LYS A 176 -17.12 33.70 -8.49
N VAL A 177 -18.29 33.07 -8.45
CA VAL A 177 -19.45 33.48 -9.27
C VAL A 177 -19.97 34.87 -8.88
N ARG A 178 -19.98 35.21 -7.59
CA ARG A 178 -20.36 36.55 -7.10
C ARG A 178 -19.37 37.64 -7.47
N SER A 179 -18.08 37.31 -7.60
CA SER A 179 -17.04 38.27 -8.02
C SER A 179 -17.14 38.68 -9.50
N LEU A 180 -17.86 37.89 -10.31
CA LEU A 180 -18.19 38.24 -11.68
C LEU A 180 -19.45 39.12 -11.65
N ASP A 181 -19.25 40.43 -11.48
CA ASP A 181 -20.28 41.47 -11.35
C ASP A 181 -21.28 41.50 -12.52
N GLY A 182 -22.29 40.62 -12.48
CA GLY A 182 -23.42 40.60 -13.42
C GLY A 182 -23.07 40.34 -14.90
N VAL A 183 -21.79 40.08 -15.21
CA VAL A 183 -21.33 39.74 -16.56
C VAL A 183 -21.86 38.36 -16.93
N LEU A 184 -22.35 38.24 -18.16
CA LEU A 184 -22.81 36.99 -18.74
C LEU A 184 -21.66 36.00 -18.83
N LEU A 185 -21.85 34.80 -18.28
CA LEU A 185 -20.84 33.75 -18.30
C LEU A 185 -20.72 33.16 -19.70
N SER A 186 -19.55 33.31 -20.31
CA SER A 186 -19.20 32.58 -21.53
C SER A 186 -19.02 31.08 -21.22
N ALA A 187 -19.09 30.23 -22.25
CA ALA A 187 -18.96 28.79 -22.06
C ALA A 187 -17.59 28.39 -21.49
N ASP A 188 -16.52 29.08 -21.89
CA ASP A 188 -15.16 28.85 -21.38
C ASP A 188 -15.00 29.29 -19.93
N GLU A 189 -15.56 30.44 -19.55
CA GLU A 189 -15.55 30.90 -18.17
C GLU A 189 -16.36 29.96 -17.27
N PHE A 190 -17.53 29.52 -17.74
CA PHE A 190 -18.34 28.54 -17.03
C PHE A 190 -17.56 27.24 -16.77
N GLN A 191 -16.85 26.72 -17.78
CA GLN A 191 -16.00 25.55 -17.61
C GLN A 191 -14.81 25.79 -16.68
N LYS A 192 -14.20 26.99 -16.71
CA LYS A 192 -13.11 27.37 -15.79
C LYS A 192 -13.57 27.44 -14.34
N ILE A 193 -14.81 27.84 -14.06
CA ILE A 193 -15.34 27.85 -12.69
C ILE A 193 -15.39 26.43 -12.11
N PHE A 194 -15.79 25.43 -12.89
CA PHE A 194 -15.77 24.02 -12.46
C PHE A 194 -14.35 23.46 -12.24
N SER A 195 -13.32 24.13 -12.76
CA SER A 195 -11.94 23.77 -12.44
C SER A 195 -11.49 24.28 -11.06
N GLU A 196 -12.20 25.26 -10.47
CA GLU A 196 -11.96 25.69 -9.09
C GLU A 196 -12.47 24.66 -8.08
N VAL A 197 -13.48 23.86 -8.44
CA VAL A 197 -13.93 22.71 -7.63
C VAL A 197 -12.80 21.69 -7.43
N ASP A 198 -11.86 21.62 -8.39
CA ASP A 198 -10.68 20.74 -8.30
C ASP A 198 -9.56 21.30 -7.45
N ARG A 199 -9.56 22.60 -7.15
CA ARG A 199 -8.63 23.15 -6.17
C ARG A 199 -9.06 22.64 -4.81
N GLY A 200 -8.30 21.69 -4.29
CA GLY A 200 -8.50 21.15 -2.94
C GLY A 200 -8.55 22.30 -1.94
N VAL A 201 -9.56 22.30 -1.08
CA VAL A 201 -9.73 23.34 -0.07
C VAL A 201 -8.65 23.16 0.99
N VAL A 202 -7.83 24.19 1.18
CA VAL A 202 -6.90 24.26 2.32
C VAL A 202 -7.75 24.37 3.59
N ARG A 203 -7.62 23.41 4.51
CA ARG A 203 -8.29 23.49 5.81
C ARG A 203 -7.70 24.66 6.59
N GLU A 204 -8.50 25.68 6.85
CA GLU A 204 -8.12 26.74 7.77
C GLU A 204 -8.17 26.18 9.21
N HIS A 205 -7.11 26.45 9.97
CA HIS A 205 -7.05 26.06 11.38
C HIS A 205 -7.88 27.03 12.22
N PRO A 206 -8.57 26.55 13.28
CA PRO A 206 -9.36 27.43 14.13
C PRO A 206 -8.46 28.46 14.84
N PRO A 207 -8.99 29.65 15.15
CA PRO A 207 -8.22 30.69 15.82
C PRO A 207 -7.77 30.25 17.21
N ARG A 208 -6.60 30.74 17.63
CA ARG A 208 -6.03 30.45 18.96
C ARG A 208 -6.91 31.06 20.07
N PRO A 209 -7.02 30.44 21.25
CA PRO A 209 -7.75 31.01 22.38
C PRO A 209 -7.10 32.32 22.85
N CYS A 210 -7.91 33.35 23.14
CA CYS A 210 -7.42 34.62 23.68
C CYS A 210 -7.54 34.63 25.21
N TYR A 211 -6.41 34.71 25.91
CA TYR A 211 -6.38 34.85 27.37
C TYR A 211 -6.36 36.33 27.79
N ARG A 212 -7.04 36.67 28.88
CA ARG A 212 -7.10 38.06 29.39
C ARG A 212 -5.85 38.48 30.18
N SER A 213 -5.14 37.55 30.80
CA SER A 213 -3.98 37.88 31.64
C SER A 213 -2.67 37.86 30.84
N PRO A 214 -1.72 38.78 31.15
CA PRO A 214 -0.46 38.89 30.41
C PRO A 214 0.43 37.66 30.60
N LEU A 215 0.35 36.99 31.76
CA LEU A 215 1.10 35.77 32.04
C LEU A 215 0.66 34.60 31.13
N LEU A 216 -0.65 34.44 30.92
CA LEU A 216 -1.17 33.37 30.05
C LEU A 216 -0.90 33.65 28.57
N GLN A 217 -0.85 34.93 28.17
CA GLN A 217 -0.42 35.33 26.83
C GLN A 217 1.07 35.04 26.60
N SER A 218 1.93 35.35 27.57
CA SER A 218 3.35 34.99 27.50
C SER A 218 3.57 33.48 27.45
N ALA A 219 2.81 32.71 28.24
CA ALA A 219 2.83 31.24 28.19
C ALA A 219 2.38 30.70 26.83
N GLN A 220 1.31 31.25 26.26
CA GLN A 220 0.83 30.89 24.93
C GLN A 220 1.86 31.19 23.84
N PHE A 221 2.58 32.31 23.93
CA PHE A 221 3.66 32.66 23.02
C PHE A 221 4.84 31.67 23.13
N LEU A 222 5.23 31.32 24.35
CA LEU A 222 6.34 30.40 24.61
C LEU A 222 6.04 28.98 24.09
N PHE A 223 4.87 28.43 24.43
CA PHE A 223 4.48 27.06 24.05
C PHE A 223 4.05 26.94 22.58
N GLY A 224 3.66 28.05 21.95
CA GLY A 224 3.43 28.11 20.51
C GLY A 224 4.71 28.31 19.68
N HIS A 225 5.87 28.43 20.31
CA HIS A 225 7.13 28.71 19.62
C HIS A 225 7.75 27.44 19.01
N ARG A 226 8.36 27.57 17.82
CA ARG A 226 8.98 26.44 17.08
C ARG A 226 10.08 25.72 17.86
N TYR A 227 10.75 26.39 18.79
CA TYR A 227 11.76 25.78 19.68
C TYR A 227 11.17 24.74 20.64
N PHE A 228 9.89 24.89 21.02
CA PHE A 228 9.23 23.91 21.87
C PHE A 228 9.10 22.55 21.15
N ASP A 229 8.82 22.56 19.85
CA ASP A 229 8.79 21.35 19.03
C ASP A 229 10.19 20.71 18.89
N TYR A 230 11.23 21.53 18.73
CA TYR A 230 12.61 21.03 18.70
C TYR A 230 13.03 20.39 20.03
N LEU A 231 12.62 20.98 21.16
CA LEU A 231 12.86 20.39 22.49
C LEU A 231 12.20 19.03 22.63
N GLY A 232 10.92 18.91 22.24
CA GLY A 232 10.19 17.62 22.26
C GLY A 232 10.84 16.57 21.35
N ASN A 233 11.36 16.98 20.19
CA ASN A 233 12.11 16.09 19.29
C ASN A 233 13.43 15.62 19.91
N CYS A 234 14.19 16.51 20.57
CA CYS A 234 15.42 16.16 21.27
C CYS A 234 15.16 15.15 22.40
N ILE A 235 14.08 15.34 23.17
CA ILE A 235 13.71 14.42 24.26
C ILE A 235 13.24 13.07 23.72
N THR A 236 12.50 13.06 22.60
CA THR A 236 12.13 11.82 21.91
C THR A 236 13.35 11.05 21.42
N LEU A 237 14.35 11.75 20.85
CA LEU A 237 15.60 11.15 20.44
C LEU A 237 16.40 10.60 21.64
N ALA A 238 16.46 11.35 22.74
CA ALA A 238 17.11 10.89 23.97
C ALA A 238 16.47 9.62 24.52
N ASN A 239 15.13 9.57 24.55
CA ASN A 239 14.39 8.38 24.99
C ASN A 239 14.66 7.17 24.08
N LEU A 240 14.68 7.38 22.76
CA LEU A 240 15.03 6.31 21.81
C LEU A 240 16.44 5.77 22.06
N VAL A 241 17.42 6.65 22.25
CA VAL A 241 18.81 6.24 22.56
C VAL A 241 18.87 5.49 23.88
N SER A 242 18.15 5.93 24.92
CA SER A 242 18.06 5.21 26.18
C SER A 242 17.56 3.77 25.97
N ILE A 243 16.45 3.58 25.24
CA ILE A 243 15.91 2.24 24.97
C ILE A 243 16.89 1.40 24.15
N CYS A 244 17.52 1.97 23.12
CA CYS A 244 18.51 1.24 22.33
C CYS A 244 19.67 0.73 23.19
N VAL A 245 20.18 1.57 24.11
CA VAL A 245 21.25 1.16 25.03
C VAL A 245 20.78 0.06 25.98
N PHE A 246 19.60 0.19 26.58
CA PHE A 246 19.08 -0.86 27.48
C PHE A 246 18.78 -2.16 26.75
N LEU A 247 18.24 -2.12 25.52
CA LEU A 247 17.95 -3.32 24.74
C LEU A 247 19.22 -4.10 24.42
N VAL A 248 20.31 -3.41 24.07
CA VAL A 248 21.62 -4.02 23.81
C VAL A 248 22.23 -4.57 25.10
N LEU A 249 22.13 -3.85 26.22
CA LEU A 249 22.64 -4.33 27.52
C LEU A 249 21.88 -5.56 28.03
N ASP A 250 20.57 -5.64 27.76
CA ASP A 250 19.71 -6.73 28.20
C ASP A 250 19.79 -7.97 27.29
N GLU A 251 20.37 -7.87 26.08
CA GLU A 251 20.43 -8.97 25.12
C GLU A 251 21.25 -10.16 25.66
N ASP A 252 22.39 -9.88 26.28
CA ASP A 252 23.32 -10.89 26.79
C ASP A 252 22.96 -11.41 28.19
N VAL A 253 21.95 -10.82 28.84
CA VAL A 253 21.56 -11.13 30.23
C VAL A 253 20.30 -11.99 30.27
N ALA A 254 20.36 -13.07 31.06
CA ALA A 254 19.22 -13.95 31.30
C ALA A 254 17.99 -13.17 31.80
N PRO A 255 16.76 -13.48 31.34
CA PRO A 255 15.57 -12.69 31.65
C PRO A 255 15.23 -12.62 33.14
N SER A 256 15.75 -13.53 33.97
CA SER A 256 15.62 -13.53 35.43
C SER A 256 16.49 -12.48 36.13
N ASP A 257 17.60 -12.08 35.51
CA ASP A 257 18.66 -11.29 36.13
C ASP A 257 18.67 -9.84 35.63
N ARG A 258 17.65 -9.44 34.85
CA ARG A 258 17.55 -8.10 34.26
C ARG A 258 17.03 -7.08 35.26
N ASP A 259 17.84 -6.05 35.52
CA ASP A 259 17.50 -4.93 36.39
C ASP A 259 16.63 -3.87 35.66
N ASN A 260 15.32 -4.14 35.54
CA ASN A 260 14.36 -3.25 34.87
C ASN A 260 14.03 -1.95 35.63
N PHE A 261 14.66 -1.71 36.79
CA PHE A 261 14.36 -0.55 37.64
C PHE A 261 14.64 0.78 36.93
N VAL A 262 15.83 0.93 36.35
CA VAL A 262 16.25 2.20 35.71
C VAL A 262 15.37 2.50 34.50
N LEU A 263 15.06 1.48 33.70
CA LEU A 263 14.18 1.61 32.53
C LEU A 263 12.76 2.02 32.93
N GLY A 264 12.19 1.42 33.98
CA GLY A 264 10.87 1.79 34.50
C GLY A 264 10.81 3.25 34.99
N VAL A 265 11.82 3.69 35.74
CA VAL A 265 11.90 5.08 36.21
C VAL A 265 12.04 6.06 35.03
N LEU A 266 12.90 5.76 34.06
CA LEU A 266 13.07 6.59 32.87
C LEU A 266 11.78 6.67 32.05
N ASN A 267 11.11 5.54 31.84
CA ASN A 267 9.82 5.49 31.14
C ASN A 267 8.78 6.38 31.82
N CYS A 268 8.65 6.29 33.14
CA CYS A 268 7.75 7.14 33.91
C CYS A 268 8.08 8.64 33.75
N VAL A 269 9.35 9.02 33.86
CA VAL A 269 9.81 10.41 33.67
C VAL A 269 9.50 10.93 32.26
N PHE A 270 9.79 10.13 31.22
CA PHE A 270 9.51 10.52 29.83
C PHE A 270 8.01 10.63 29.56
N ILE A 271 7.19 9.68 30.04
CA ILE A 271 5.73 9.70 29.86
C ILE A 271 5.12 10.91 30.56
N MET A 272 5.59 11.26 31.76
CA MET A 272 5.16 12.48 32.45
C MET A 272 5.55 13.75 31.69
N TYR A 273 6.75 13.80 31.11
CA TYR A 273 7.14 14.89 30.21
C TYR A 273 6.20 14.99 28.99
N TYR A 274 5.85 13.87 28.37
CA TYR A 274 4.96 13.85 27.21
C TYR A 274 3.54 14.28 27.54
N LEU A 275 3.02 13.89 28.71
CA LEU A 275 1.75 14.39 29.22
C LEU A 275 1.78 15.90 29.41
N LEU A 276 2.88 16.42 29.98
CA LEU A 276 3.07 17.85 30.15
C LEU A 276 3.13 18.57 28.79
N GLU A 277 3.89 18.05 27.82
CA GLU A 277 3.95 18.60 26.46
C GLU A 277 2.56 18.69 25.82
N LEU A 278 1.77 17.61 25.92
CA LEU A 278 0.40 17.54 25.40
C LEU A 278 -0.50 18.60 26.06
N LEU A 279 -0.50 18.68 27.39
CA LEU A 279 -1.32 19.65 28.13
C LEU A 279 -0.96 21.10 27.78
N LEU A 280 0.34 21.40 27.67
CA LEU A 280 0.84 22.73 27.31
C LEU A 280 0.46 23.11 25.87
N LYS A 281 0.51 22.16 24.92
CA LYS A 281 0.08 22.41 23.53
C LYS A 281 -1.43 22.59 23.40
N VAL A 282 -2.22 21.78 24.11
CA VAL A 282 -3.68 21.93 24.17
C VAL A 282 -4.06 23.28 24.79
N PHE A 283 -3.32 23.73 25.81
CA PHE A 283 -3.49 25.06 26.39
C PHE A 283 -3.16 26.16 25.37
N ALA A 284 -2.03 26.09 24.67
CA ALA A 284 -1.61 27.14 23.75
C ALA A 284 -2.50 27.28 22.49
N LEU A 285 -2.92 26.15 21.91
CA LEU A 285 -3.67 26.10 20.65
C LEU A 285 -5.19 25.95 20.85
N GLY A 286 -5.63 25.55 22.04
CA GLY A 286 -6.98 25.07 22.28
C GLY A 286 -7.19 23.62 21.80
N PRO A 287 -8.20 22.90 22.34
CA PRO A 287 -8.43 21.50 21.99
C PRO A 287 -8.75 21.30 20.51
N TRP A 288 -9.57 22.18 19.92
CA TRP A 288 -9.93 22.15 18.51
C TRP A 288 -8.76 22.56 17.60
N GLY A 289 -7.92 23.49 18.04
CA GLY A 289 -6.69 23.86 17.34
C GLY A 289 -5.68 22.73 17.31
N TYR A 290 -5.48 22.05 18.45
CA TYR A 290 -4.60 20.89 18.56
C TYR A 290 -5.00 19.75 17.62
N LEU A 291 -6.29 19.36 17.64
CA LEU A 291 -6.83 18.28 16.80
C LEU A 291 -6.81 18.58 15.29
N SER A 292 -6.66 19.85 14.90
CA SER A 292 -6.58 20.26 13.50
C SER A 292 -5.26 19.87 12.84
N TYR A 293 -4.18 19.76 13.61
CA TYR A 293 -2.86 19.36 13.11
C TYR A 293 -2.70 17.83 13.17
N PRO A 294 -2.44 17.14 12.04
CA PRO A 294 -2.33 15.68 12.02
C PRO A 294 -1.11 15.16 12.80
N GLU A 295 -0.01 15.94 12.83
CA GLU A 295 1.20 15.61 13.58
C GLU A 295 0.93 15.57 15.09
N ASN A 296 0.18 16.57 15.57
CA ASN A 296 -0.24 16.66 16.97
C ASN A 296 -1.26 15.58 17.32
N LEU A 297 -2.20 15.26 16.42
CA LEU A 297 -3.14 14.16 16.64
C LEU A 297 -2.42 12.82 16.85
N PHE A 298 -1.42 12.51 16.03
CA PHE A 298 -0.61 11.30 16.17
C PHE A 298 0.16 11.27 17.51
N ASP A 299 0.87 12.36 17.84
CA ASP A 299 1.63 12.47 19.08
C ASP A 299 0.74 12.38 20.33
N GLY A 300 -0.44 12.99 20.30
CA GLY A 300 -1.44 12.91 21.36
C GLY A 300 -1.99 11.49 21.56
N LEU A 301 -2.30 10.78 20.47
CA LEU A 301 -2.78 9.38 20.53
C LEU A 301 -1.72 8.44 21.11
N VAL A 302 -0.46 8.56 20.66
CA VAL A 302 0.65 7.74 21.19
C VAL A 302 0.90 8.07 22.66
N THR A 303 0.85 9.35 23.05
CA THR A 303 1.01 9.77 24.46
C THR A 303 -0.10 9.20 25.35
N LEU A 304 -1.35 9.24 24.88
CA LEU A 304 -2.47 8.68 25.63
C LEU A 304 -2.34 7.16 25.79
N ALA A 305 -1.94 6.45 24.73
CA ALA A 305 -1.71 5.00 24.79
C ALA A 305 -0.58 4.65 25.77
N LEU A 306 0.54 5.39 25.74
CA LEU A 306 1.65 5.22 26.68
C LEU A 306 1.20 5.50 28.13
N LEU A 307 0.42 6.54 28.36
CA LEU A 307 -0.09 6.89 29.69
C LEU A 307 -1.02 5.81 30.24
N VAL A 308 -1.95 5.29 29.42
CA VAL A 308 -2.85 4.20 29.84
C VAL A 308 -2.05 2.95 30.20
N LEU A 309 -1.04 2.61 29.40
CA LEU A 309 -0.20 1.45 29.63
C LEU A 309 0.64 1.60 30.91
N GLU A 310 1.20 2.79 31.15
CA GLU A 310 1.97 3.09 32.37
C GLU A 310 1.08 3.07 33.62
N ILE A 311 -0.12 3.64 33.57
CA ILE A 311 -1.07 3.59 34.69
C ILE A 311 -1.47 2.14 34.98
N LEU A 312 -1.72 1.34 33.95
CA LEU A 312 -2.04 -0.08 34.11
C LEU A 312 -0.87 -0.84 34.76
N MET A 313 0.36 -0.54 34.35
CA MET A 313 1.57 -1.13 34.92
C MET A 313 1.73 -0.78 36.41
N LEU A 314 1.57 0.50 36.76
CA LEU A 314 1.62 0.97 38.15
C LEU A 314 0.48 0.39 39.00
N ALA A 315 -0.72 0.21 38.43
CA ALA A 315 -1.87 -0.33 39.14
C ALA A 315 -1.74 -1.83 39.44
N VAL A 316 -1.19 -2.60 38.49
CA VAL A 316 -1.06 -4.07 38.63
C VAL A 316 0.18 -4.45 39.44
N TYR A 317 1.31 -3.79 39.19
CA TYR A 317 2.61 -4.21 39.71
C TYR A 317 3.17 -3.26 40.79
N GLY A 318 2.59 -2.07 40.96
CA GLY A 318 3.09 -1.04 41.87
C GLY A 318 4.22 -0.22 41.27
N PHE A 319 4.79 0.68 42.07
CA PHE A 319 5.90 1.54 41.66
C PHE A 319 7.20 0.72 41.57
N PRO A 320 8.04 0.91 40.53
CA PRO A 320 9.28 0.15 40.38
C PRO A 320 10.24 0.37 41.55
N TYR A 321 10.80 -0.70 42.10
CA TYR A 321 11.85 -0.68 43.14
C TYR A 321 13.03 -1.59 42.77
N ARG A 322 14.19 -1.43 43.42
CA ARG A 322 15.37 -2.27 43.15
C ARG A 322 15.10 -3.72 43.55
N GLY A 323 15.34 -4.68 42.65
CA GLY A 323 15.05 -6.10 42.87
C GLY A 323 13.57 -6.48 42.66
N TRP A 324 12.84 -5.75 41.83
CA TRP A 324 11.43 -6.00 41.55
C TRP A 324 11.23 -7.17 40.58
N TYR A 325 10.84 -8.32 41.13
CA TYR A 325 10.36 -9.49 40.38
C TYR A 325 8.86 -9.67 40.70
N PRO A 326 7.93 -9.02 39.98
CA PRO A 326 6.53 -9.30 40.21
C PRO A 326 6.22 -10.73 39.74
N GLU A 327 5.58 -11.50 40.60
CA GLU A 327 5.03 -12.80 40.23
C GLU A 327 4.08 -12.61 39.03
N MET A 328 4.19 -13.50 38.03
CA MET A 328 3.38 -13.51 36.80
C MET A 328 1.91 -13.79 37.13
N ARG A 329 1.21 -12.84 37.72
CA ARG A 329 -0.21 -12.94 38.08
C ARG A 329 -1.03 -12.06 37.14
N GLY A 330 -1.34 -12.57 35.94
CA GLY A 330 -2.23 -11.89 34.99
C GLY A 330 -2.25 -12.51 33.59
N LEU A 331 -3.24 -12.13 32.77
CA LEU A 331 -3.36 -12.48 31.35
C LEU A 331 -2.29 -11.83 30.46
N LEU A 332 -1.61 -10.78 30.96
CA LEU A 332 -0.56 -10.03 30.27
C LEU A 332 0.67 -9.98 31.20
N SER A 333 1.77 -10.62 30.78
CA SER A 333 3.02 -10.61 31.52
C SER A 333 3.56 -9.17 31.64
N LEU A 334 4.21 -8.84 32.76
CA LEU A 334 4.93 -7.57 32.91
C LEU A 334 5.89 -7.34 31.73
N TRP A 335 6.55 -8.41 31.29
CA TRP A 335 7.47 -8.38 30.15
C TRP A 335 6.78 -8.00 28.84
N ASP A 336 5.57 -8.52 28.60
CA ASP A 336 4.80 -8.19 27.40
C ASP A 336 4.34 -6.73 27.41
N MET A 337 3.97 -6.22 28.59
CA MET A 337 3.58 -4.83 28.76
C MET A 337 4.77 -3.88 28.59
N MET A 338 5.93 -4.18 29.19
CA MET A 338 7.17 -3.40 28.99
C MET A 338 7.61 -3.42 27.53
N ARG A 339 7.51 -4.57 26.87
CA ARG A 339 7.79 -4.69 25.43
C ARG A 339 6.85 -3.81 24.62
N LEU A 340 5.56 -3.78 24.95
CA LEU A 340 4.57 -2.94 24.27
C LEU A 340 4.85 -1.44 24.50
N VAL A 341 5.22 -1.03 25.72
CA VAL A 341 5.67 0.35 26.02
C VAL A 341 6.86 0.71 25.14
N ASN A 342 7.90 -0.14 25.13
CA ASN A 342 9.11 0.09 24.34
C ASN A 342 8.82 0.20 22.84
N ILE A 343 7.94 -0.66 22.31
CA ILE A 343 7.48 -0.61 20.91
C ILE A 343 6.77 0.73 20.62
N LEU A 344 5.86 1.18 21.49
CA LEU A 344 5.15 2.45 21.34
C LEU A 344 6.10 3.66 21.42
N ILE A 345 7.14 3.60 22.25
CA ILE A 345 8.17 4.65 22.30
C ILE A 345 8.96 4.69 20.98
N VAL A 346 9.31 3.53 20.40
CA VAL A 346 9.94 3.48 19.06
C VAL A 346 9.00 4.05 17.99
N PHE A 347 7.70 3.76 18.04
CA PHE A 347 6.71 4.37 17.13
C PHE A 347 6.69 5.90 17.23
N ARG A 348 7.00 6.48 18.40
CA ARG A 348 7.06 7.92 18.59
C ARG A 348 8.16 8.59 17.75
N PHE A 349 9.23 7.88 17.42
CA PHE A 349 10.28 8.37 16.51
C PHE A 349 9.70 8.79 15.14
N LEU A 350 8.59 8.19 14.70
CA LEU A 350 7.91 8.58 13.45
C LEU A 350 7.52 10.06 13.41
N ARG A 351 7.36 10.74 14.56
CA ARG A 351 7.13 12.20 14.64
C ARG A 351 8.27 13.02 14.04
N ILE A 352 9.50 12.50 14.02
CA ILE A 352 10.67 13.21 13.50
C ILE A 352 10.67 13.19 11.95
N ILE A 353 10.11 12.14 11.34
CA ILE A 353 10.15 11.90 9.88
C ILE A 353 9.59 13.08 9.06
N PRO A 354 8.41 13.68 9.40
CA PRO A 354 7.89 14.84 8.67
C PRO A 354 8.75 16.11 8.75
N ASN A 355 9.60 16.25 9.78
CA ASN A 355 10.44 17.44 9.93
C ASN A 355 11.63 17.46 8.95
N MET A 356 12.02 16.30 8.41
CA MET A 356 13.09 16.19 7.42
C MET A 356 12.51 16.33 6.01
N LYS A 357 12.86 17.40 5.29
CA LYS A 357 12.32 17.69 3.93
C LYS A 357 12.33 16.47 2.99
N LEU A 358 13.44 15.74 2.94
CA LEU A 358 13.58 14.56 2.07
C LEU A 358 12.64 13.42 2.48
N MET A 359 12.58 13.11 3.78
CA MET A 359 11.73 12.03 4.30
C MET A 359 10.24 12.40 4.28
N ALA A 360 9.91 13.69 4.43
CA ALA A 360 8.55 14.18 4.33
C ALA A 360 7.99 14.00 2.90
N VAL A 361 8.82 14.23 1.87
CA VAL A 361 8.46 13.93 0.47
C VAL A 361 8.17 12.43 0.34
N VAL A 362 9.08 11.56 0.80
CA VAL A 362 8.89 10.11 0.75
C VAL A 362 7.61 9.68 1.50
N ALA A 363 7.42 10.09 2.75
CA ALA A 363 6.26 9.73 3.55
C ALA A 363 4.95 10.23 2.92
N SER A 364 4.92 11.47 2.43
CA SER A 364 3.75 12.02 1.74
C SER A 364 3.44 11.27 0.44
N THR A 365 4.47 10.82 -0.30
CA THR A 365 4.30 10.02 -1.52
C THR A 365 3.69 8.65 -1.22
N ILE A 366 4.18 7.96 -0.17
CA ILE A 366 3.67 6.65 0.25
C ILE A 366 2.23 6.77 0.75
N LEU A 367 1.93 7.75 1.62
CA LEU A 367 0.57 7.97 2.13
C LEU A 367 -0.41 8.34 1.01
N GLY A 368 0.04 9.12 0.02
CA GLY A 368 -0.72 9.39 -1.19
C GLY A 368 -0.97 8.14 -2.04
N LEU A 369 0.04 7.28 -2.16
CA LEU A 369 -0.04 6.03 -2.89
C LEU A 369 -1.09 5.09 -2.27
N VAL A 370 -1.19 5.01 -0.94
CA VAL A 370 -2.19 4.18 -0.25
C VAL A 370 -3.61 4.47 -0.72
N GLN A 371 -3.96 5.74 -0.97
CA GLN A 371 -5.30 6.10 -1.46
C GLN A 371 -5.56 5.56 -2.87
N ASN A 372 -4.56 5.61 -3.74
CA ASN A 372 -4.63 5.07 -5.10
C ASN A 372 -4.61 3.54 -5.11
N LEU A 373 -3.90 2.92 -4.17
CA LEU A 373 -3.81 1.47 -4.00
C LEU A 373 -5.09 0.83 -3.49
N ARG A 374 -6.04 1.57 -2.89
CA ARG A 374 -7.30 0.99 -2.37
C ARG A 374 -8.05 0.16 -3.41
N ALA A 375 -8.10 0.63 -4.66
CA ALA A 375 -8.76 -0.09 -5.75
C ALA A 375 -8.01 -1.38 -6.13
N PHE A 376 -6.67 -1.36 -6.09
CA PHE A 376 -5.81 -2.50 -6.43
C PHE A 376 -5.73 -3.54 -5.32
N GLY A 377 -5.59 -3.08 -4.07
CA GLY A 377 -5.67 -3.95 -2.89
C GLY A 377 -7.00 -4.67 -2.83
N GLY A 378 -8.11 -4.02 -3.22
CA GLY A 378 -9.40 -4.72 -3.33
C GLY A 378 -9.38 -5.89 -4.33
N ILE A 379 -8.65 -5.77 -5.45
CA ILE A 379 -8.55 -6.87 -6.44
C ILE A 379 -7.70 -8.01 -5.88
N LEU A 380 -6.62 -7.66 -5.17
CA LEU A 380 -5.80 -8.65 -4.46
C LEU A 380 -6.63 -9.45 -3.47
N VAL A 381 -7.42 -8.77 -2.63
CA VAL A 381 -8.26 -9.43 -1.62
C VAL A 381 -9.26 -10.39 -2.28
N VAL A 382 -9.85 -10.01 -3.42
CA VAL A 382 -10.75 -10.92 -4.16
C VAL A 382 -10.01 -12.15 -4.68
N VAL A 383 -8.81 -11.96 -5.24
CA VAL A 383 -7.99 -13.06 -5.75
C VAL A 383 -7.58 -14.00 -4.61
N TYR A 384 -7.07 -13.48 -3.49
CA TYR A 384 -6.78 -14.27 -2.30
C TYR A 384 -8.00 -15.03 -1.80
N TYR A 385 -9.18 -14.39 -1.76
CA TYR A 385 -10.40 -15.03 -1.29
C TYR A 385 -10.82 -16.23 -2.15
N VAL A 386 -10.77 -16.09 -3.48
CA VAL A 386 -11.11 -17.18 -4.41
C VAL A 386 -10.15 -18.35 -4.27
N PHE A 387 -8.84 -18.07 -4.24
CA PHE A 387 -7.83 -19.13 -4.12
C PHE A 387 -7.82 -19.77 -2.73
N ALA A 388 -8.05 -19.00 -1.66
CA ALA A 388 -8.12 -19.56 -0.31
C ALA A 388 -9.27 -20.56 -0.18
N ILE A 389 -10.47 -20.22 -0.66
CA ILE A 389 -11.62 -21.15 -0.64
C ILE A 389 -11.36 -22.37 -1.53
N LEU A 390 -10.79 -22.16 -2.72
CA LEU A 390 -10.44 -23.26 -3.60
C LEU A 390 -9.40 -24.19 -2.95
N GLY A 391 -8.38 -23.63 -2.31
CA GLY A 391 -7.33 -24.37 -1.60
C GLY A 391 -7.87 -25.16 -0.42
N ILE A 392 -8.77 -24.59 0.38
CA ILE A 392 -9.45 -25.30 1.46
C ILE A 392 -10.23 -26.49 0.90
N ASN A 393 -11.07 -26.27 -0.12
CA ASN A 393 -11.86 -27.36 -0.70
C ASN A 393 -11.03 -28.49 -1.33
N LEU A 394 -9.80 -28.20 -1.78
CA LEU A 394 -8.92 -29.17 -2.43
C LEU A 394 -7.97 -29.88 -1.46
N PHE A 395 -7.50 -29.18 -0.42
CA PHE A 395 -6.37 -29.63 0.41
C PHE A 395 -6.66 -29.64 1.91
N GLN A 396 -7.91 -29.41 2.33
CA GLN A 396 -8.30 -29.52 3.73
C GLN A 396 -8.01 -30.93 4.28
N GLY A 397 -7.26 -30.99 5.38
CA GLY A 397 -6.85 -32.23 6.04
C GLY A 397 -5.78 -33.02 5.29
N ALA A 398 -5.19 -32.49 4.21
CA ALA A 398 -4.15 -33.18 3.45
C ALA A 398 -2.82 -33.25 4.20
N ILE A 399 -2.49 -32.22 4.99
CA ILE A 399 -1.28 -32.15 5.81
C ILE A 399 -1.71 -32.25 7.27
N VAL A 400 -1.40 -33.38 7.90
CA VAL A 400 -1.66 -33.59 9.32
C VAL A 400 -0.35 -33.42 10.07
N ALA A 401 -0.28 -32.43 10.96
CA ALA A 401 0.85 -32.26 11.84
C ALA A 401 0.99 -33.50 12.74
N PRO A 402 2.21 -34.00 13.00
CA PRO A 402 2.41 -35.05 13.99
C PRO A 402 1.91 -34.54 15.34
N GLY A 403 0.79 -35.11 15.82
CA GLY A 403 0.29 -34.84 17.16
C GLY A 403 1.24 -35.41 18.22
N ASN A 404 0.98 -35.10 19.50
CA ASN A 404 1.64 -35.72 20.67
C ASN A 404 1.39 -37.24 20.79
N ASP A 405 0.90 -37.89 19.73
CA ASP A 405 0.83 -39.33 19.66
C ASP A 405 2.23 -39.88 19.34
N SER A 406 2.62 -40.91 20.08
CA SER A 406 3.84 -41.72 20.00
C SER A 406 4.17 -42.34 18.61
N LEU A 407 3.52 -41.89 17.55
CA LEU A 407 3.74 -42.23 16.14
C LEU A 407 4.40 -41.10 15.34
N ALA A 408 4.74 -39.97 15.96
CA ALA A 408 5.66 -39.00 15.38
C ALA A 408 7.02 -39.68 15.20
N HIS A 409 7.25 -40.22 14.00
CA HIS A 409 8.56 -40.70 13.55
C HIS A 409 9.60 -39.67 13.98
N ASP A 410 10.62 -40.07 14.75
CA ASP A 410 11.68 -39.18 15.25
C ASP A 410 12.00 -38.09 14.22
N ASN A 411 11.91 -36.82 14.60
CA ASN A 411 12.22 -35.66 13.73
C ASN A 411 13.60 -35.77 13.04
N GLY A 412 14.47 -36.67 13.51
CA GLY A 412 15.74 -37.03 12.88
C GLY A 412 15.67 -37.97 11.67
N SER A 413 14.48 -38.46 11.27
CA SER A 413 14.32 -39.38 10.12
C SER A 413 13.82 -38.72 8.83
N ALA A 414 13.37 -37.46 8.89
CA ALA A 414 12.97 -36.71 7.70
C ALA A 414 14.20 -36.24 6.90
N PRO A 415 14.17 -36.25 5.56
CA PRO A 415 15.29 -35.80 4.75
C PRO A 415 15.57 -34.31 4.97
N CYS A 416 16.84 -33.93 5.01
CA CYS A 416 17.22 -32.54 5.21
C CYS A 416 16.68 -31.64 4.07
N GLY A 417 16.08 -30.50 4.41
CA GLY A 417 15.45 -29.56 3.47
C GLY A 417 13.97 -29.86 3.17
N SER A 418 13.39 -30.88 3.79
CA SER A 418 11.98 -31.25 3.59
C SER A 418 11.01 -30.40 4.41
N PHE A 419 9.73 -30.45 4.02
CA PHE A 419 8.63 -29.74 4.68
C PHE A 419 8.51 -30.10 6.16
N GLU A 420 8.74 -31.38 6.48
CA GLU A 420 8.67 -31.95 7.81
C GLU A 420 9.82 -31.47 8.70
N GLN A 421 11.05 -31.42 8.17
CA GLN A 421 12.23 -30.98 8.92
C GLN A 421 12.22 -29.47 9.19
N LEU A 422 11.70 -28.68 8.25
CA LEU A 422 11.58 -27.21 8.39
C LEU A 422 10.42 -26.77 9.29
N GLU A 423 9.66 -27.72 9.83
CA GLU A 423 8.50 -27.48 10.70
C GLU A 423 7.43 -26.61 10.04
N TYR A 424 7.21 -26.78 8.72
CA TYR A 424 6.24 -25.99 7.94
C TYR A 424 4.77 -26.37 8.17
N TRP A 425 4.48 -27.17 9.20
CA TRP A 425 3.15 -27.69 9.55
C TRP A 425 2.07 -26.61 9.70
N ALA A 426 2.42 -25.39 10.11
CA ALA A 426 1.48 -24.28 10.21
C ALA A 426 0.98 -23.76 8.85
N ASN A 427 1.67 -24.11 7.75
CA ASN A 427 1.31 -23.70 6.40
C ASN A 427 0.42 -24.73 5.71
N ASN A 428 -0.82 -24.85 6.18
CA ASN A 428 -1.85 -25.73 5.63
C ASN A 428 -3.01 -24.94 5.00
N PHE A 429 -4.02 -25.67 4.51
CA PHE A 429 -5.29 -25.14 3.98
C PHE A 429 -6.50 -25.60 4.83
N ASP A 430 -6.29 -25.85 6.12
CA ASP A 430 -7.37 -26.36 6.99
C ASP A 430 -8.34 -25.24 7.39
N ASP A 431 -7.79 -24.05 7.67
CA ASP A 431 -8.54 -22.85 8.04
C ASP A 431 -8.30 -21.71 7.04
N PHE A 432 -9.25 -20.79 6.97
CA PHE A 432 -9.13 -19.60 6.10
C PHE A 432 -7.92 -18.73 6.46
N ALA A 433 -7.59 -18.58 7.74
CA ALA A 433 -6.43 -17.81 8.17
C ALA A 433 -5.10 -18.47 7.75
N ALA A 434 -4.99 -19.79 7.94
CA ALA A 434 -3.81 -20.55 7.51
C ALA A 434 -3.66 -20.53 5.98
N ALA A 435 -4.76 -20.71 5.24
CA ALA A 435 -4.77 -20.62 3.78
C ALA A 435 -4.24 -19.25 3.28
N LEU A 436 -4.59 -18.15 3.94
CA LEU A 436 -4.07 -16.82 3.58
C LEU A 436 -2.56 -16.71 3.78
N ILE A 437 -2.03 -17.23 4.89
CA ILE A 437 -0.60 -17.21 5.20
C ILE A 437 0.16 -18.12 4.22
N THR A 438 -0.36 -19.32 3.95
CA THR A 438 0.23 -20.24 2.97
C THR A 438 0.28 -19.61 1.58
N LEU A 439 -0.81 -18.98 1.12
CA LEU A 439 -0.83 -18.25 -0.16
C LEU A 439 0.14 -17.06 -0.19
N TRP A 440 0.29 -16.35 0.94
CA TRP A 440 1.27 -15.27 1.08
C TRP A 440 2.70 -15.79 0.93
N ASN A 441 3.05 -16.87 1.63
CA ASN A 441 4.37 -17.49 1.57
C ASN A 441 4.71 -17.94 0.14
N VAL A 442 3.75 -18.52 -0.59
CA VAL A 442 3.94 -18.88 -2.00
C VAL A 442 4.00 -17.64 -2.91
N MET A 443 3.27 -16.56 -2.61
CA MET A 443 3.32 -15.31 -3.40
C MET A 443 4.72 -14.67 -3.40
N VAL A 444 5.45 -14.75 -2.29
CA VAL A 444 6.83 -14.24 -2.15
C VAL A 444 7.83 -15.07 -2.96
N VAL A 445 7.47 -16.31 -3.34
CA VAL A 445 8.23 -17.23 -4.20
C VAL A 445 9.50 -17.82 -3.55
N ASN A 446 9.82 -17.46 -2.30
CA ASN A 446 10.93 -18.08 -1.58
C ASN A 446 10.53 -19.47 -1.05
N ASN A 447 11.42 -20.46 -1.17
CA ASN A 447 11.22 -21.86 -0.75
C ASN A 447 9.92 -22.51 -1.26
N TRP A 448 9.27 -21.94 -2.30
CA TRP A 448 7.98 -22.43 -2.78
C TRP A 448 8.05 -23.86 -3.34
N GLN A 449 9.25 -24.31 -3.73
CA GLN A 449 9.54 -25.69 -4.14
C GLN A 449 9.23 -26.73 -3.06
N VAL A 450 9.42 -26.39 -1.78
CA VAL A 450 9.13 -27.28 -0.65
C VAL A 450 7.62 -27.51 -0.55
N PHE A 451 6.82 -26.48 -0.85
CA PHE A 451 5.36 -26.59 -0.92
C PHE A 451 4.92 -27.42 -2.13
N LEU A 452 5.53 -27.23 -3.30
CA LEU A 452 5.23 -28.05 -4.47
C LEU A 452 5.46 -29.54 -4.18
N GLU A 453 6.62 -29.88 -3.62
CA GLU A 453 6.98 -31.27 -3.31
C GLU A 453 6.07 -31.86 -2.23
N ALA A 454 5.77 -31.11 -1.16
CA ALA A 454 4.90 -31.58 -0.09
C ALA A 454 3.48 -31.85 -0.60
N TYR A 455 2.85 -30.89 -1.29
CA TYR A 455 1.49 -31.07 -1.80
C TYR A 455 1.42 -32.04 -2.98
N GLU A 456 2.50 -32.25 -3.72
CA GLU A 456 2.60 -33.34 -4.69
C GLU A 456 2.57 -34.71 -3.99
N ARG A 457 3.29 -34.85 -2.87
CA ARG A 457 3.34 -36.09 -2.07
C ARG A 457 2.01 -36.40 -1.38
N TYR A 458 1.37 -35.39 -0.78
CA TYR A 458 0.15 -35.58 0.03
C TYR A 458 -1.16 -35.49 -0.76
N ALA A 459 -1.27 -34.60 -1.75
CA ALA A 459 -2.50 -34.38 -2.52
C ALA A 459 -2.42 -34.88 -3.98
N GLY A 460 -1.26 -35.41 -4.38
CA GLY A 460 -1.02 -35.96 -5.71
C GLY A 460 -0.53 -34.92 -6.73
N ARG A 461 -0.06 -35.43 -7.88
CA ARG A 461 0.65 -34.67 -8.92
C ARG A 461 -0.12 -33.47 -9.51
N TRP A 462 -1.46 -33.50 -9.48
CA TRP A 462 -2.30 -32.42 -10.03
C TRP A 462 -2.33 -31.15 -9.15
N SER A 463 -1.89 -31.24 -7.89
CA SER A 463 -1.79 -30.08 -6.99
C SER A 463 -0.81 -29.01 -7.53
N LEU A 464 0.20 -29.43 -8.30
CA LEU A 464 1.15 -28.55 -8.97
C LEU A 464 0.46 -27.50 -9.86
N VAL A 465 -0.63 -27.87 -10.54
CA VAL A 465 -1.38 -26.95 -11.41
C VAL A 465 -1.96 -25.79 -10.61
N TYR A 466 -2.46 -26.06 -9.40
CA TYR A 466 -2.98 -25.03 -8.50
C TYR A 466 -1.90 -24.03 -8.10
N PHE A 467 -0.73 -24.50 -7.67
CA PHE A 467 0.36 -23.62 -7.24
C PHE A 467 0.99 -22.84 -8.40
N VAL A 468 1.15 -23.46 -9.58
CA VAL A 468 1.64 -22.76 -10.78
C VAL A 468 0.67 -21.67 -11.21
N LEU A 469 -0.64 -21.96 -11.17
CA LEU A 469 -1.67 -20.97 -11.53
C LEU A 469 -1.72 -19.84 -10.49
N TRP A 470 -1.57 -20.13 -9.20
CA TRP A 470 -1.43 -19.11 -8.16
C TRP A 470 -0.18 -18.24 -8.38
N TRP A 471 0.98 -18.84 -8.66
CA TRP A 471 2.22 -18.12 -8.93
C TRP A 471 2.07 -17.16 -10.14
N LEU A 472 1.45 -17.61 -11.23
CA LEU A 472 1.16 -16.76 -12.39
C LEU A 472 0.26 -15.57 -12.04
N VAL A 473 -0.80 -15.79 -11.28
CA VAL A 473 -1.77 -14.73 -10.95
C VAL A 473 -1.20 -13.76 -9.90
N SER A 474 -0.51 -14.26 -8.89
CA SER A 474 -0.02 -13.47 -7.75
C SER A 474 1.35 -12.85 -8.04
N SER A 475 2.41 -13.65 -8.11
CA SER A 475 3.76 -13.14 -8.29
C SER A 475 3.94 -12.48 -9.67
N VAL A 476 3.53 -13.17 -10.74
CA VAL A 476 3.82 -12.68 -12.10
C VAL A 476 2.92 -11.52 -12.53
N ILE A 477 1.61 -11.61 -12.32
CA ILE A 477 0.70 -10.52 -12.72
C ILE A 477 0.63 -9.44 -11.65
N TRP A 478 0.36 -9.81 -10.39
CA TRP A 478 0.00 -8.84 -9.38
C TRP A 478 1.20 -8.03 -8.86
N VAL A 479 2.34 -8.66 -8.53
CA VAL A 479 3.52 -7.91 -8.06
C VAL A 479 4.04 -6.96 -9.14
N ASN A 480 4.06 -7.41 -10.40
CA ASN A 480 4.44 -6.56 -11.53
C ASN A 480 3.46 -5.40 -11.77
N LEU A 481 2.16 -5.64 -11.63
CA LEU A 481 1.15 -4.58 -11.68
C LEU A 481 1.32 -3.58 -10.52
N PHE A 482 1.63 -4.07 -9.32
CA PHE A 482 1.89 -3.23 -8.14
C PHE A 482 3.12 -2.36 -8.34
N LEU A 483 4.23 -2.92 -8.82
CA LEU A 483 5.46 -2.19 -9.13
C LEU A 483 5.22 -1.12 -10.19
N ALA A 484 4.51 -1.47 -11.26
CA ALA A 484 4.11 -0.55 -12.33
C ALA A 484 3.36 0.69 -11.78
N LEU A 485 2.40 0.46 -10.89
CA LEU A 485 1.62 1.53 -10.26
C LEU A 485 2.46 2.38 -9.32
N LEU A 486 3.28 1.73 -8.49
CA LEU A 486 4.15 2.43 -7.55
C LEU A 486 5.10 3.35 -8.30
N LEU A 487 5.72 2.86 -9.38
CA LEU A 487 6.66 3.60 -10.20
C LEU A 487 6.00 4.80 -10.89
N GLU A 488 4.80 4.64 -11.47
CA GLU A 488 4.07 5.77 -12.10
C GLU A 488 3.71 6.85 -11.07
N ASN A 489 3.22 6.46 -9.90
CA ASN A 489 2.87 7.41 -8.84
C ASN A 489 4.10 8.12 -8.26
N PHE A 490 5.23 7.40 -8.15
CA PHE A 490 6.48 7.96 -7.66
C PHE A 490 7.10 8.93 -8.67
N LEU A 491 7.22 8.52 -9.94
CA LEU A 491 7.72 9.37 -11.03
C LEU A 491 6.93 10.67 -11.14
N TYR A 492 5.61 10.59 -11.05
CA TYR A 492 4.78 11.77 -11.09
C TYR A 492 5.08 12.76 -9.94
N ARG A 493 5.24 12.26 -8.71
CA ARG A 493 5.52 13.11 -7.54
C ARG A 493 6.97 13.62 -7.50
N TRP A 494 7.89 12.95 -8.17
CA TRP A 494 9.29 13.35 -8.26
C TRP A 494 9.55 14.41 -9.34
N ASP A 495 8.61 14.63 -10.27
CA ASP A 495 8.74 15.67 -11.29
C ASP A 495 8.81 17.07 -10.63
N PRO A 496 9.89 17.85 -10.80
CA PRO A 496 10.08 19.15 -10.15
C PRO A 496 8.94 20.15 -10.39
N ARG A 497 8.21 20.05 -11.52
CA ARG A 497 7.05 20.90 -11.81
C ARG A 497 5.87 20.67 -10.87
N SER A 498 5.81 19.50 -10.23
CA SER A 498 4.79 19.15 -9.24
C SER A 498 5.09 19.71 -7.85
N HIS A 499 6.35 20.03 -7.54
CA HIS A 499 6.78 20.60 -6.25
C HIS A 499 6.26 22.02 -6.02
N GLU A 500 6.14 22.85 -7.07
CA GLU A 500 5.54 24.19 -6.96
C GLU A 500 4.05 24.13 -6.54
N ARG A 501 3.32 23.10 -6.96
CA ARG A 501 1.92 22.87 -6.55
C ARG A 501 1.80 22.33 -5.11
N HIS A 502 2.90 21.81 -4.54
CA HIS A 502 2.94 21.20 -3.21
C HIS A 502 2.96 22.25 -2.08
N LEU A 503 3.41 23.49 -2.34
CA LEU A 503 3.30 24.61 -1.39
C LEU A 503 1.85 25.07 -1.15
N SER A 504 0.90 24.63 -1.97
CA SER A 504 -0.53 24.99 -1.84
C SER A 504 -1.34 24.04 -0.95
N GLY A 505 -0.74 23.01 -0.34
CA GLY A 505 -1.47 22.09 0.56
C GLY A 505 -2.60 21.30 -0.14
N MET A 506 -2.53 21.13 -1.46
CA MET A 506 -3.62 20.58 -2.24
C MET A 506 -3.66 19.05 -2.17
N GLN A 507 -4.78 18.49 -1.72
CA GLN A 507 -5.02 17.05 -1.70
C GLN A 507 -5.15 16.55 -3.15
N LEU A 508 -4.06 15.97 -3.66
CA LEU A 508 -3.94 15.63 -5.07
C LEU A 508 -4.80 14.41 -5.42
N THR A 509 -5.91 14.63 -6.12
CA THR A 509 -6.75 13.55 -6.65
C THR A 509 -6.06 12.89 -7.84
N ALA A 510 -6.25 11.60 -8.09
CA ALA A 510 -5.64 10.89 -9.22
C ALA A 510 -5.92 11.51 -10.60
N GLU A 511 -6.97 12.32 -10.73
CA GLU A 511 -7.30 13.06 -11.95
C GLU A 511 -6.42 14.31 -12.14
N LEU A 512 -5.97 14.95 -11.06
CA LEU A 512 -4.99 16.05 -11.08
C LEU A 512 -3.58 15.57 -11.42
N ILE A 513 -3.27 14.31 -11.09
CA ILE A 513 -1.99 13.65 -11.42
C ILE A 513 -1.77 13.69 -12.92
N PHE A 514 -2.74 13.26 -13.72
CA PHE A 514 -2.53 13.11 -15.15
C PHE A 514 -3.02 14.30 -15.98
N ARG A 515 -3.47 15.39 -15.33
CA ARG A 515 -4.11 16.53 -16.01
C ARG A 515 -3.24 17.17 -17.09
N ASP A 516 -1.93 17.26 -16.88
CA ASP A 516 -1.00 17.87 -17.84
C ASP A 516 -0.70 16.97 -19.05
N ILE A 517 -1.01 15.68 -18.97
CA ILE A 517 -0.80 14.68 -20.04
C ILE A 517 -2.12 14.43 -20.80
N LEU A 518 -3.26 14.79 -20.21
CA LEU A 518 -4.57 14.56 -20.79
C LEU A 518 -4.92 15.66 -21.79
N GLU A 519 -5.27 15.24 -23.01
CA GLU A 519 -5.75 16.16 -24.04
C GLU A 519 -7.12 16.73 -23.65
N GLU A 520 -7.24 18.07 -23.68
CA GLU A 520 -8.54 18.71 -23.50
C GLU A 520 -9.41 18.45 -24.73
N PRO A 521 -10.65 17.95 -24.54
CA PRO A 521 -11.54 17.68 -25.66
C PRO A 521 -11.93 18.97 -26.37
N LYS A 522 -11.86 18.96 -27.71
CA LYS A 522 -12.24 20.12 -28.53
C LYS A 522 -13.73 20.43 -28.36
N GLU A 523 -14.07 21.70 -28.40
CA GLU A 523 -15.45 22.18 -28.26
C GLU A 523 -16.38 21.56 -29.32
N GLU A 524 -15.89 21.42 -30.55
CA GLU A 524 -16.61 20.79 -31.67
C GLU A 524 -16.98 19.33 -31.38
N GLU A 525 -16.08 18.57 -30.75
CA GLU A 525 -16.30 17.16 -30.41
C GLU A 525 -17.35 17.02 -29.30
N LEU A 526 -17.28 17.90 -28.29
CA LEU A 526 -18.26 17.97 -27.23
C LEU A 526 -19.65 18.29 -27.80
N MET A 527 -19.76 19.31 -28.66
CA MET A 527 -21.01 19.73 -29.28
C MET A 527 -21.58 18.66 -30.21
N HIS A 528 -20.74 17.99 -31.00
CA HIS A 528 -21.17 16.88 -31.85
C HIS A 528 -21.74 15.71 -31.02
N ARG A 529 -21.07 15.33 -29.94
CA ARG A 529 -21.56 14.29 -29.01
C ARG A 529 -22.83 14.69 -28.29
N LEU A 530 -22.98 15.97 -27.94
CA LEU A 530 -24.18 16.48 -27.27
C LEU A 530 -25.39 16.46 -28.19
N ARG A 531 -25.23 16.90 -29.45
CA ARG A 531 -26.28 16.89 -30.48
C ARG A 531 -26.78 15.47 -30.80
N ASN A 532 -25.90 14.49 -30.70
CA ASN A 532 -26.23 13.08 -30.92
C ASN A 532 -26.71 12.36 -29.64
N HIS A 533 -26.84 13.06 -28.50
CA HIS A 533 -27.21 12.43 -27.24
C HIS A 533 -28.74 12.24 -27.15
N PRO A 534 -29.24 11.01 -26.87
CA PRO A 534 -30.68 10.70 -26.95
C PRO A 534 -31.55 11.47 -25.95
N HIS A 535 -30.95 11.95 -24.86
CA HIS A 535 -31.64 12.62 -23.75
C HIS A 535 -31.48 14.14 -23.73
N VAL A 536 -30.70 14.73 -24.65
CA VAL A 536 -30.50 16.18 -24.73
C VAL A 536 -31.04 16.66 -26.08
N ARG A 537 -32.27 17.20 -26.07
CA ARG A 537 -32.83 17.88 -27.24
C ARG A 537 -32.44 19.36 -27.16
N LEU A 538 -31.29 19.70 -27.74
CA LEU A 538 -31.01 21.09 -28.06
C LEU A 538 -31.99 21.53 -29.15
N CYS A 539 -32.77 22.59 -28.91
CA CYS A 539 -33.59 23.18 -29.96
C CYS A 539 -32.69 23.62 -31.12
N ARG A 540 -33.14 23.33 -32.33
CA ARG A 540 -32.42 23.59 -33.58
C ARG A 540 -32.28 25.08 -33.85
#